data_AF-A0A0R1SGY7-F1
#
_entry.id   AF-A0A0R1SGY7-F1
#
_cell.length_a   1.000
_cell.length_b   1.000
_cell.length_c   1.000
_cell.angle_alpha   90.00
_cell.angle_beta   90.00
_cell.angle_gamma   90.00
#
_symmetry.space_group_name_H-M   'P 1'
#
loop_
_entity.id
_entity.type
_entity.pdbx_description
1 polymer ?
#
loop_
_entity_poly.entity_id
_entity_poly.type
_entity_poly.pdbx_seq_one_letter_code
_entity_poly.pdbx_strand_id
1 'polypeptide(L)'
;MKSSTAVQKSGWIVWWINTVISVLTLILTIFFIYHIPNTQFSPQDKAFTFIVWMFMLFFLVIIQLLAYFMIKYLHRDNSYIYPIILIVLGFCGYTLYLIPGIWGVIYANHLRLNP
;
A
#
# COMPACT_ATOMS: atom_id res chain seq x y z
N MET A 1 15.43 -4.13 20.29
CA MET A 1 14.91 -4.29 18.91
C MET A 1 16.09 -4.11 17.96
N LYS A 2 16.39 -5.08 17.07
CA LYS A 2 17.45 -4.88 16.04
C LYS A 2 17.09 -3.65 15.22
N SER A 3 18.07 -2.80 14.92
CA SER A 3 17.86 -1.60 14.10
C SER A 3 17.27 -2.00 12.74
N SER A 4 16.29 -1.26 12.25
CA SER A 4 15.73 -1.51 10.92
C SER A 4 16.81 -1.29 9.86
N THR A 5 16.95 -2.25 8.96
CA THR A 5 17.86 -2.15 7.82
C THR A 5 17.43 -1.00 6.91
N ALA A 6 18.32 -0.51 6.05
CA ALA A 6 17.98 0.52 5.06
C ALA A 6 16.81 0.08 4.17
N VAL A 7 16.75 -1.20 3.80
CA VAL A 7 15.67 -1.79 3.00
C VAL A 7 14.33 -1.75 3.74
N GLN A 8 14.33 -2.11 5.03
CA GLN A 8 13.11 -2.09 5.82
C GLN A 8 12.63 -0.65 6.08
N LYS A 9 13.56 0.29 6.27
CA LYS A 9 13.26 1.73 6.36
C LYS A 9 12.63 2.26 5.08
N SER A 10 13.16 1.91 3.90
CA SER A 10 12.55 2.33 2.62
C SER A 10 11.14 1.75 2.47
N GLY A 11 10.91 0.51 2.92
CA GLY A 11 9.59 -0.09 3.01
C GLY A 11 8.62 0.74 3.85
N TRP A 12 9.02 1.16 5.05
CA TRP A 12 8.18 1.99 5.92
C TRP A 12 7.88 3.36 5.33
N ILE A 13 8.85 4.00 4.67
CA ILE A 13 8.63 5.28 3.98
C ILE A 13 7.58 5.12 2.87
N VAL A 14 7.75 4.10 2.01
CA VAL A 14 6.81 3.81 0.93
C VAL A 14 5.41 3.49 1.46
N TRP A 15 5.33 2.72 2.54
CA TRP A 15 4.04 2.38 3.18
C TRP A 15 3.32 3.63 3.68
N TRP A 16 4.02 4.55 4.35
CA TRP A 16 3.44 5.81 4.80
C TRP A 16 3.00 6.70 3.64
N ILE A 17 3.81 6.82 2.58
CA ILE A 17 3.44 7.59 1.39
C ILE A 17 2.15 7.06 0.77
N ASN A 18 2.06 5.75 0.53
CA ASN A 18 0.85 5.14 -0.02
C ASN A 18 -0.36 5.33 0.91
N THR A 19 -0.17 5.18 2.22
CA THR A 19 -1.24 5.37 3.21
C THR A 19 -1.76 6.80 3.20
N VAL A 20 -0.86 7.80 3.21
CA VAL A 20 -1.24 9.22 3.19
C VAL A 20 -1.96 9.57 1.90
N ILE A 21 -1.44 9.15 0.74
CA ILE A 21 -2.11 9.38 -0.56
C ILE A 21 -3.52 8.78 -0.54
N SER A 22 -3.66 7.54 -0.07
CA SER A 22 -4.95 6.85 -0.02
C SER A 22 -5.97 7.57 0.85
N VAL A 23 -5.55 8.04 2.04
CA VAL A 23 -6.40 8.81 2.96
C VAL A 23 -6.79 10.16 2.36
N LEU A 24 -5.84 10.86 1.73
CA LEU A 24 -6.12 12.14 1.07
C LEU A 24 -7.10 11.98 -0.10
N THR A 25 -6.92 10.96 -0.94
CA THR A 25 -7.85 10.64 -2.03
C THR A 25 -9.25 10.37 -1.51
N LEU A 26 -9.38 9.63 -0.40
CA LEU A 26 -10.68 9.38 0.23
C LEU A 26 -11.34 10.68 0.69
N ILE A 27 -10.62 11.51 1.44
CA ILE A 27 -11.15 12.78 1.98
C ILE A 27 -11.60 13.69 0.84
N LEU A 28 -10.75 13.85 -0.19
CA LEU A 28 -11.07 14.67 -1.35
C LEU A 28 -12.28 14.15 -2.10
N THR A 29 -12.38 12.84 -2.31
CA THR A 29 -13.52 12.23 -3.01
C THR A 29 -14.82 12.49 -2.25
N ILE A 30 -14.84 12.25 -0.94
CA ILE A 30 -16.01 12.51 -0.10
C ILE A 30 -16.39 13.99 -0.19
N PHE A 31 -15.41 14.89 -0.03
CA PHE A 31 -15.62 16.33 -0.15
C PHE A 31 -16.26 16.70 -1.49
N PHE A 32 -15.73 16.22 -2.62
CA PHE A 32 -16.29 16.51 -3.95
C PHE A 32 -17.71 15.97 -4.13
N ILE A 33 -18.00 14.73 -3.71
CA ILE A 33 -19.36 14.14 -3.80
C ILE A 33 -20.39 15.02 -3.07
N TYR A 34 -20.04 15.56 -1.90
CA TYR A 34 -20.93 16.42 -1.13
C TYR A 34 -21.11 17.82 -1.74
N HIS A 35 -20.11 18.34 -2.47
CA HIS A 35 -20.15 19.68 -3.07
C HIS A 35 -20.77 19.71 -4.48
N ILE A 36 -20.97 18.57 -5.14
CA ILE A 36 -21.65 18.55 -6.44
C ILE A 36 -23.15 18.88 -6.25
N PRO A 37 -23.73 19.81 -7.02
CA PRO A 37 -25.15 20.14 -6.92
C PRO A 37 -26.08 18.96 -7.22
N ASN A 38 -27.23 18.91 -6.54
CA ASN A 38 -28.22 17.84 -6.75
C ASN A 38 -28.82 17.81 -8.16
N THR A 39 -28.67 18.90 -8.93
CA THR A 39 -29.08 18.99 -10.34
C THR A 39 -28.17 18.21 -11.29
N GLN A 40 -26.92 17.95 -10.88
CA GLN A 40 -25.94 17.17 -11.64
C GLN A 40 -25.80 15.75 -11.10
N PHE A 41 -25.95 15.59 -9.78
CA PHE A 41 -25.77 14.30 -9.11
C PHE A 41 -26.88 14.11 -8.08
N SER A 42 -27.81 13.21 -8.37
CA SER A 42 -28.97 13.00 -7.51
C SER A 42 -28.55 12.47 -6.13
N PRO A 43 -29.39 12.62 -5.09
CA PRO A 43 -29.12 12.01 -3.79
C PRO A 43 -28.88 10.50 -3.86
N GLN A 44 -29.56 9.80 -4.77
CA GLN A 44 -29.38 8.38 -5.00
C GLN A 44 -27.99 8.07 -5.60
N ASP A 45 -27.54 8.87 -6.58
CA ASP A 45 -26.22 8.70 -7.19
C ASP A 45 -25.09 8.96 -6.18
N LYS A 46 -25.27 9.96 -5.30
CA LYS A 46 -24.35 10.24 -4.20
C LYS A 46 -24.26 9.06 -3.23
N ALA A 47 -25.39 8.50 -2.83
CA ALA A 47 -25.44 7.34 -1.94
C ALA A 47 -24.79 6.10 -2.56
N PHE A 48 -25.08 5.80 -3.82
CA PHE A 48 -24.46 4.69 -4.54
C PHE A 48 -22.94 4.86 -4.66
N THR A 49 -22.49 6.05 -5.06
CA THR A 49 -21.07 6.38 -5.18
C THR A 49 -20.34 6.25 -3.84
N PHE A 50 -20.97 6.71 -2.76
CA PHE A 50 -20.44 6.55 -1.40
C PHE A 50 -20.22 5.08 -1.03
N ILE A 51 -21.20 4.20 -1.31
CA ILE A 51 -21.10 2.76 -1.06
C ILE A 51 -19.95 2.12 -1.85
N VAL A 52 -19.84 2.45 -3.15
CA VAL A 52 -18.73 1.97 -4.00
C VAL A 52 -17.38 2.40 -3.42
N TRP A 53 -17.26 3.65 -2.97
CA TRP A 53 -16.02 4.14 -2.37
C TRP A 53 -15.69 3.48 -1.03
N MET A 54 -16.69 3.19 -0.19
CA MET A 54 -16.50 2.42 1.03
C MET A 54 -15.99 1.00 0.73
N PHE A 55 -16.52 0.36 -0.31
CA PHE A 55 -16.05 -0.95 -0.76
C PHE A 55 -14.59 -0.88 -1.24
N MET A 56 -14.23 0.10 -2.07
CA MET A 56 -12.85 0.29 -2.52
C MET A 56 -11.88 0.57 -1.36
N LEU A 57 -12.30 1.35 -0.37
CA LEU A 57 -11.53 1.62 0.85
C LEU A 57 -11.23 0.33 1.63
N PHE A 58 -12.19 -0.57 1.73
CA PHE A 58 -11.99 -1.86 2.40
C PHE A 58 -10.86 -2.67 1.76
N PHE A 59 -10.81 -2.77 0.43
CA PHE A 59 -9.70 -3.44 -0.26
C PHE A 59 -8.37 -2.72 -0.06
N LEU A 60 -8.39 -1.39 -0.06
CA LEU A 60 -7.19 -0.60 0.19
C LEU A 60 -6.60 -0.88 1.57
N VAL A 61 -7.44 -0.97 2.60
CA VAL A 61 -7.01 -1.31 3.97
C VAL A 61 -6.39 -2.71 4.00
N ILE A 62 -6.98 -3.70 3.33
CA ILE A 62 -6.42 -5.05 3.24
C ILE A 62 -5.02 -5.02 2.60
N ILE A 63 -4.85 -4.28 1.50
CA ILE A 63 -3.56 -4.15 0.82
C ILE A 63 -2.53 -3.47 1.73
N GLN A 64 -2.91 -2.42 2.47
CA GLN A 64 -2.02 -1.76 3.42
C GLN A 64 -1.61 -2.67 4.58
N LEU A 65 -2.52 -3.51 5.09
CA LEU A 65 -2.21 -4.50 6.11
C LEU A 65 -1.27 -5.58 5.59
N LEU A 66 -1.50 -6.10 4.38
CA LEU A 66 -0.60 -7.04 3.72
C LEU A 66 0.79 -6.43 3.57
N ALA A 67 0.89 -5.22 3.02
CA ALA A 67 2.16 -4.52 2.84
C ALA A 67 2.88 -4.29 4.17
N TYR A 68 2.15 -3.91 5.22
CA TYR A 68 2.70 -3.76 6.58
C TYR A 68 3.37 -5.05 7.05
N PHE A 69 2.72 -6.20 6.92
CA PHE A 69 3.29 -7.48 7.33
C PHE A 69 4.48 -7.87 6.45
N MET A 70 4.43 -7.62 5.14
CA MET A 70 5.54 -7.93 4.25
C MET A 70 6.79 -7.10 4.57
N ILE A 71 6.63 -5.83 4.93
CA ILE A 71 7.74 -4.97 5.36
C ILE A 71 8.23 -5.38 6.75
N LYS A 72 7.33 -5.68 7.69
CA LYS A 72 7.68 -6.13 9.04
C LYS A 72 8.52 -7.39 9.04
N TYR A 73 8.19 -8.34 8.17
CA TYR A 73 8.86 -9.63 8.05
C TYR A 73 9.82 -9.72 6.85
N LEU A 74 10.21 -8.60 6.25
CA LEU A 74 10.98 -8.55 5.00
C LEU A 74 12.28 -9.37 5.02
N HIS A 75 12.91 -9.49 6.19
CA HIS A 75 14.17 -10.20 6.39
C HIS A 75 14.02 -11.51 7.16
N ARG A 76 12.78 -11.97 7.38
CA ARG A 76 12.54 -13.21 8.12
C ARG A 76 13.04 -14.40 7.30
N ASP A 77 13.95 -15.16 7.91
CA ASP A 77 14.53 -16.39 7.37
C ASP A 77 15.21 -16.22 6.00
N ASN A 78 15.65 -15.00 5.66
CA ASN A 78 16.19 -14.65 4.33
C ASN A 78 15.29 -15.14 3.17
N SER A 79 13.97 -15.17 3.39
CA SER A 79 12.98 -15.67 2.43
C SER A 79 12.67 -14.62 1.35
N TYR A 80 12.52 -15.08 0.11
CA TYR A 80 12.07 -14.22 -1.01
C TYR A 80 10.56 -13.95 -0.99
N ILE A 81 9.78 -14.66 -0.16
CA ILE A 81 8.31 -14.56 -0.15
C ILE A 81 7.87 -13.11 0.11
N TYR A 82 8.39 -12.48 1.15
CA TYR A 82 8.01 -11.13 1.55
C TYR A 82 8.32 -10.07 0.47
N PRO A 83 9.55 -9.98 -0.06
CA PRO A 83 9.84 -9.02 -1.12
C PRO A 83 9.11 -9.31 -2.43
N ILE A 84 8.85 -10.58 -2.78
CA ILE A 84 8.05 -10.94 -3.97
C ILE A 84 6.61 -10.44 -3.83
N ILE A 85 5.99 -10.62 -2.67
CA ILE A 85 4.61 -10.12 -2.45
C ILE A 85 4.57 -8.59 -2.58
N LEU A 86 5.58 -7.87 -2.09
CA LEU A 86 5.68 -6.41 -2.31
C LEU A 86 5.79 -6.05 -3.80
N ILE A 87 6.50 -6.85 -4.59
CA ILE A 87 6.58 -6.66 -6.05
C ILE A 87 5.22 -6.87 -6.70
N VAL A 88 4.51 -7.95 -6.34
CA VAL A 88 3.15 -8.22 -6.86
C VAL A 88 2.21 -7.07 -6.52
N LEU A 89 2.23 -6.58 -5.27
CA LEU A 89 1.45 -5.40 -4.87
C LEU A 89 1.81 -4.15 -5.69
N GLY A 90 3.09 -4.01 -6.07
CA GLY A 90 3.57 -2.99 -6.99
C GLY A 90 2.83 -2.97 -8.32
N PHE A 91 2.60 -4.14 -8.93
CA PHE A 91 1.86 -4.25 -10.19
C PHE A 91 0.34 -4.13 -10.04
N CYS A 92 -0.20 -4.35 -8.84
CA CYS A 92 -1.62 -4.17 -8.53
C CYS A 92 -2.03 -2.70 -8.24
N GLY A 93 -1.23 -1.72 -8.69
CA GLY A 93 -1.53 -0.29 -8.56
C GLY A 93 -0.80 0.44 -7.45
N TYR A 94 -0.03 -0.25 -6.60
CA TYR A 94 0.79 0.37 -5.54
C TYR A 94 2.27 0.38 -5.93
N THR A 95 2.57 0.93 -7.11
CA THR A 95 3.87 0.85 -7.80
C THR A 95 5.07 1.18 -6.92
N LEU A 96 4.93 2.06 -5.94
CA LEU A 96 6.02 2.40 -5.01
C LEU A 96 6.53 1.20 -4.20
N TYR A 97 5.73 0.15 -3.96
CA TYR A 97 6.18 -1.07 -3.29
C TYR A 97 7.21 -1.89 -4.11
N LEU A 98 7.38 -1.61 -5.40
CA LEU A 98 8.48 -2.16 -6.18
C LEU A 98 9.84 -1.80 -5.58
N ILE A 99 9.98 -0.61 -4.98
CA ILE A 99 11.23 -0.13 -4.39
C ILE A 99 11.71 -1.05 -3.26
N PRO A 100 10.96 -1.23 -2.14
CA PRO A 100 11.36 -2.14 -1.08
C PRO A 100 11.30 -3.62 -1.51
N GLY A 101 10.44 -3.97 -2.49
CA GLY A 101 10.35 -5.32 -3.02
C GLY A 101 11.63 -5.77 -3.75
N ILE A 102 12.04 -5.03 -4.78
CA ILE A 102 13.25 -5.34 -5.57
C ILE A 102 14.49 -5.28 -4.69
N TRP A 103 14.62 -4.24 -3.86
CA TRP A 103 15.77 -4.13 -2.95
C TRP A 103 15.78 -5.25 -1.91
N GLY A 104 14.62 -5.67 -1.41
CA GLY A 104 14.50 -6.83 -0.52
C GLY A 104 14.99 -8.13 -1.15
N VAL A 105 14.70 -8.37 -2.45
CA VAL A 105 15.24 -9.53 -3.18
C VAL A 105 16.78 -9.46 -3.26
N ILE A 106 17.33 -8.31 -3.64
CA ILE A 106 18.78 -8.11 -3.75
C ILE A 106 19.46 -8.37 -2.40
N TYR A 107 18.89 -7.84 -1.32
CA TYR A 107 19.40 -8.00 0.03
C TYR A 107 19.37 -9.47 0.49
N ALA A 108 18.24 -10.17 0.30
CA ALA A 108 18.10 -11.58 0.65
C ALA A 108 19.08 -12.46 -0.15
N ASN A 109 19.31 -12.13 -1.43
CA ASN A 109 20.27 -12.84 -2.26
C ASN A 109 21.71 -12.66 -1.77
N HIS A 110 22.10 -11.43 -1.42
CA HIS A 110 23.44 -11.14 -0.91
C HIS A 110 23.75 -11.93 0.37
N LEU A 111 22.80 -12.01 1.32
CA LEU A 111 22.97 -12.75 2.57
C LEU A 111 23.06 -14.28 2.37
N ARG A 112 22.43 -14.82 1.31
CA ARG A 112 22.52 -16.25 1.01
C ARG A 112 23.84 -16.64 0.35
N LEU A 113 24.39 -15.74 -0.46
CA LEU A 113 25.66 -15.97 -1.18
C LEU A 113 26.88 -15.72 -0.28
N ASN A 114 26.76 -14.87 0.75
CA ASN A 114 27.81 -14.55 1.71
C ASN A 114 27.29 -14.76 3.15
N PRO A 115 27.20 -16.02 3.62
CA PRO A 115 26.63 -16.37 4.92
C PRO A 115 27.45 -15.90 6.12
#